data_AF-A0A022G8U5-F1
#
_entry.id   AF-A0A022G8U5-F1
#
_cell.length_a   1.000
_cell.length_b   1.000
_cell.length_c   1.000
_cell.angle_alpha   90.00
_cell.angle_beta   90.00
_cell.angle_gamma   90.00
#
_symmetry.space_group_name_H-M   'P 1'
#
loop_
_entity.id
_entity.type
_entity.pdbx_description
1 polymer ?
#
loop_
_entity_poly.entity_id
_entity_poly.type
_entity_poly.pdbx_seq_one_letter_code
_entity_poly.pdbx_strand_id
1 'polypeptide(L)'
;MSTLTGSNGSDSISGTTSADTILSGNGSDYVSAGDGNDYVDAGNGDDIVEGGSGDDTLLGANGKDRVFGGLGNDNLSGGNGTDAVYGGSGDDVIGSIDGSSALYTGDNGGDTLYGDGYDSYADYLLGAGHESARPGNDRIYGGNGDDLIYGDNGNHAALGGDDIIAGANGKDTIYGEGGNDKIAGGAGGDTLSGGCGADVFVYNAVSDSTAAGMDVITDFRQGPDHLDLRPVLGDTGFEWGGRQPTAHGAWFQQSGGNTYVYVDVDGNPATAEMVIKLNGLHELTKSDFAGYDNHAPTAMADTHAIGEDNSPNPITGNVLSNDSDVDAGNVLAVANPGTYAGQYGTLTLHADGSYSYALDNGNGQVQALRQGQQVQDTFNYEVSDGQAGAASSLSIRITGANDGATITASASEDKAVTEAGGAGNADPGDASASGKLTVTDVDTGEALFAAVPPESLAGHYGTFSFNSNTGAWSYTL
;
A
#
# COMPACT_ATOMS: atom_id res chain seq x y z
N MET A 1 -40.13 35.99 27.06
CA MET A 1 -39.58 35.32 28.25
C MET A 1 -40.64 34.48 28.89
N SER A 2 -40.84 33.32 28.29
CA SER A 2 -41.56 32.20 28.87
C SER A 2 -40.52 31.25 29.47
N THR A 3 -40.85 30.58 30.57
CA THR A 3 -40.03 29.47 31.08
C THR A 3 -40.82 28.19 30.83
N LEU A 4 -40.21 27.26 30.08
CA LEU A 4 -40.77 25.96 29.76
C LEU A 4 -39.93 24.90 30.47
N THR A 5 -40.58 23.96 31.15
CA THR A 5 -39.90 22.87 31.85
C THR A 5 -40.52 21.54 31.42
N GLY A 6 -39.68 20.60 31.01
CA GLY A 6 -40.08 19.22 30.78
C GLY A 6 -40.26 18.45 32.09
N SER A 7 -40.46 17.15 31.94
CA SER A 7 -40.78 16.21 33.00
C SER A 7 -39.65 15.17 33.14
N ASN A 8 -39.97 13.97 33.61
CA ASN A 8 -39.05 12.85 33.50
C ASN A 8 -39.57 11.94 32.38
N GLY A 9 -38.69 11.55 31.47
CA GLY A 9 -39.01 10.83 30.24
C GLY A 9 -38.93 11.74 29.02
N SER A 10 -39.01 11.16 27.83
CA SER A 10 -38.88 11.90 26.56
C SER A 10 -40.00 12.92 26.36
N ASP A 11 -39.60 14.19 26.30
CA ASP A 11 -40.46 15.33 26.09
C ASP A 11 -40.28 15.95 24.69
N SER A 12 -41.32 16.65 24.23
CA SER A 12 -41.28 17.45 23.01
C SER A 12 -41.74 18.87 23.35
N ILE A 13 -40.80 19.80 23.31
CA ILE A 13 -40.98 21.17 23.79
C ILE A 13 -40.78 22.14 22.62
N SER A 14 -41.72 23.07 22.48
CA SER A 14 -41.64 24.14 21.49
C SER A 14 -41.76 25.49 22.21
N GLY A 15 -40.78 26.35 22.01
CA GLY A 15 -40.80 27.74 22.47
C GLY A 15 -41.65 28.63 21.56
N THR A 16 -41.42 29.92 21.67
CA THR A 16 -42.23 30.96 21.05
C THR A 16 -41.42 31.82 20.08
N THR A 17 -41.95 32.97 19.67
CA THR A 17 -41.20 33.93 18.84
C THR A 17 -40.55 35.01 19.71
N SER A 18 -40.23 34.70 20.96
CA SER A 18 -39.64 35.63 21.92
C SER A 18 -38.69 34.83 22.79
N ALA A 19 -37.60 35.48 23.23
CA ALA A 19 -36.62 34.88 24.15
C ALA A 19 -37.28 34.02 25.23
N ASP A 20 -36.92 32.75 25.31
CA ASP A 20 -37.46 31.73 26.19
C ASP A 20 -36.34 31.05 27.01
N THR A 21 -36.73 30.41 28.11
CA THR A 21 -35.84 29.59 28.94
C THR A 21 -36.43 28.20 29.02
N ILE A 22 -35.73 27.21 28.46
CA ILE A 22 -36.22 25.83 28.33
C ILE A 22 -35.30 24.90 29.12
N LEU A 23 -35.89 24.13 30.04
CA LEU A 23 -35.20 23.10 30.82
C LEU A 23 -35.92 21.77 30.57
N SER A 24 -35.42 20.88 29.70
CA SER A 24 -36.19 19.69 29.32
C SER A 24 -36.13 18.57 30.35
N GLY A 25 -35.00 18.38 31.04
CA GLY A 25 -34.94 17.61 32.28
C GLY A 25 -34.25 16.25 32.10
N ASN A 26 -34.94 15.15 32.37
CA ASN A 26 -34.36 13.82 32.17
C ASN A 26 -35.16 13.08 31.10
N GLY A 27 -34.48 12.30 30.25
CA GLY A 27 -35.08 11.59 29.13
C GLY A 27 -34.50 12.09 27.82
N SER A 28 -34.65 11.32 26.74
CA SER A 28 -34.27 11.79 25.40
C SER A 28 -35.32 12.75 24.87
N ASP A 29 -34.98 14.03 24.82
CA ASP A 29 -35.89 15.13 24.57
C ASP A 29 -35.71 15.73 23.17
N TYR A 30 -36.77 16.36 22.68
CA TYR A 30 -36.74 17.21 21.49
C TYR A 30 -37.16 18.63 21.87
N VAL A 31 -36.24 19.57 21.74
CA VAL A 31 -36.45 20.99 22.02
C VAL A 31 -36.30 21.80 20.75
N SER A 32 -37.30 22.64 20.46
CA SER A 32 -37.24 23.67 19.42
C SER A 32 -37.55 25.01 20.07
N ALA A 33 -36.56 25.91 20.16
CA ALA A 33 -36.65 27.14 20.95
C ALA A 33 -37.43 28.25 20.21
N GLY A 34 -37.22 28.40 18.90
CA GLY A 34 -38.08 29.19 18.02
C GLY A 34 -37.40 30.45 17.51
N ASP A 35 -38.08 31.61 17.61
CA ASP A 35 -37.40 32.89 17.34
C ASP A 35 -37.14 33.60 18.69
N GLY A 36 -36.08 34.38 18.77
CA GLY A 36 -35.68 35.09 19.98
C GLY A 36 -34.29 34.65 20.42
N ASN A 37 -33.78 35.27 21.48
CA ASN A 37 -32.51 34.85 22.07
C ASN A 37 -32.84 33.91 23.22
N ASP A 38 -32.71 32.61 22.97
CA ASP A 38 -33.21 31.55 23.82
C ASP A 38 -32.10 30.94 24.69
N TYR A 39 -32.49 30.41 25.84
CA TYR A 39 -31.62 29.58 26.67
C TYR A 39 -32.22 28.18 26.76
N VAL A 40 -31.45 27.16 26.36
CA VAL A 40 -31.86 25.76 26.47
C VAL A 40 -30.84 24.96 27.27
N ASP A 41 -31.32 24.19 28.24
CA ASP A 41 -30.59 23.13 28.93
C ASP A 41 -31.37 21.83 28.80
N ALA A 42 -30.83 20.88 28.04
CA ALA A 42 -31.50 19.63 27.73
C ALA A 42 -31.41 18.59 28.88
N GLY A 43 -30.45 18.77 29.80
CA GLY A 43 -30.35 17.98 31.01
C GLY A 43 -29.69 16.61 30.84
N ASN A 44 -30.41 15.51 31.04
CA ASN A 44 -29.87 14.15 30.91
C ASN A 44 -30.66 13.35 29.87
N GLY A 45 -30.00 12.77 28.89
CA GLY A 45 -30.61 11.95 27.87
C GLY A 45 -29.89 12.13 26.55
N ASP A 46 -30.27 11.34 25.55
CA ASP A 46 -29.81 11.62 24.18
C ASP A 46 -30.78 12.64 23.55
N ASP A 47 -30.39 13.91 23.50
CA ASP A 47 -31.28 15.03 23.22
C ASP A 47 -31.09 15.62 21.82
N ILE A 48 -32.12 16.34 21.37
CA ILE A 48 -32.09 17.15 20.14
C ILE A 48 -32.53 18.57 20.50
N VAL A 49 -31.66 19.55 20.29
CA VAL A 49 -31.92 20.96 20.58
C VAL A 49 -31.76 21.78 19.31
N GLU A 50 -32.82 22.51 18.94
CA GLU A 50 -32.82 23.48 17.84
C GLU A 50 -33.09 24.89 18.41
N GLY A 51 -32.14 25.82 18.26
CA GLY A 51 -32.27 27.22 18.69
C GLY A 51 -33.26 27.97 17.82
N GLY A 52 -32.95 28.11 16.53
CA GLY A 52 -33.85 28.70 15.55
C GLY A 52 -33.33 30.03 15.05
N SER A 53 -34.01 31.15 15.32
CA SER A 53 -33.52 32.48 14.92
C SER A 53 -33.27 33.37 16.13
N GLY A 54 -32.08 33.94 16.24
CA GLY A 54 -31.67 34.85 17.32
C GLY A 54 -30.32 34.41 17.87
N ASP A 55 -29.80 35.14 18.87
CA ASP A 55 -28.51 34.76 19.48
C ASP A 55 -28.82 33.85 20.69
N ASP A 56 -28.65 32.54 20.51
CA ASP A 56 -29.08 31.51 21.44
C ASP A 56 -27.96 31.01 22.34
N THR A 57 -28.31 30.40 23.48
CA THR A 57 -27.40 29.65 24.35
C THR A 57 -27.96 28.26 24.57
N LEU A 58 -27.34 27.25 23.98
CA LEU A 58 -27.87 25.88 23.92
C LEU A 58 -26.89 24.89 24.55
N LEU A 59 -27.38 24.09 25.49
CA LEU A 59 -26.62 23.08 26.21
C LEU A 59 -27.29 21.70 26.03
N GLY A 60 -26.60 20.74 25.43
CA GLY A 60 -27.01 19.33 25.38
C GLY A 60 -26.88 18.63 26.75
N ALA A 61 -25.90 19.06 27.54
CA ALA A 61 -25.67 18.66 28.93
C ALA A 61 -25.16 17.22 29.12
N ASN A 62 -25.97 16.17 29.25
CA ASN A 62 -25.44 14.80 29.44
C ASN A 62 -26.14 13.79 28.53
N GLY A 63 -25.36 13.09 27.72
CA GLY A 63 -25.83 11.99 26.90
C GLY A 63 -25.24 12.10 25.51
N LYS A 64 -25.91 11.56 24.50
CA LYS A 64 -25.52 11.75 23.11
C LYS A 64 -26.45 12.77 22.46
N ASP A 65 -25.95 13.98 22.32
CA ASP A 65 -26.78 15.12 21.97
C ASP A 65 -26.56 15.60 20.54
N ARG A 66 -27.59 16.25 20.00
CA ARG A 66 -27.52 17.01 18.75
C ARG A 66 -28.02 18.42 18.99
N VAL A 67 -27.12 19.39 18.88
CA VAL A 67 -27.41 20.80 19.13
C VAL A 67 -27.25 21.58 17.83
N PHE A 68 -28.26 22.36 17.48
CA PHE A 68 -28.31 23.20 16.27
C PHE A 68 -28.60 24.65 16.69
N GLY A 69 -27.68 25.57 16.46
CA GLY A 69 -27.85 27.00 16.76
C GLY A 69 -28.90 27.62 15.85
N GLY A 70 -28.64 27.62 14.54
CA GLY A 70 -29.58 28.08 13.53
C GLY A 70 -29.12 29.38 12.89
N LEU A 71 -29.89 30.46 13.04
CA LEU A 71 -29.53 31.79 12.54
C LEU A 71 -29.24 32.71 13.72
N GLY A 72 -28.10 33.40 13.71
CA GLY A 72 -27.69 34.31 14.77
C GLY A 72 -26.32 33.93 15.29
N ASN A 73 -25.84 34.66 16.29
CA ASN A 73 -24.53 34.37 16.88
C ASN A 73 -24.73 33.54 18.15
N ASP A 74 -24.56 32.24 18.06
CA ASP A 74 -24.96 31.29 19.08
C ASP A 74 -23.81 30.88 20.00
N ASN A 75 -24.15 30.47 21.23
CA ASN A 75 -23.22 29.87 22.17
C ASN A 75 -23.67 28.43 22.48
N LEU A 76 -22.94 27.45 21.94
CA LEU A 76 -23.38 26.07 21.85
C LEU A 76 -22.44 25.13 22.59
N SER A 77 -23.03 24.19 23.34
CA SER A 77 -22.29 23.12 24.00
C SER A 77 -23.01 21.79 23.90
N GLY A 78 -22.27 20.76 23.46
CA GLY A 78 -22.74 19.37 23.50
C GLY A 78 -22.88 18.88 24.94
N GLY A 79 -21.92 19.21 25.80
CA GLY A 79 -21.85 18.71 27.17
C GLY A 79 -21.09 17.38 27.26
N ASN A 80 -21.53 16.52 28.18
CA ASN A 80 -20.96 15.21 28.44
C ASN A 80 -21.49 14.17 27.46
N GLY A 81 -20.62 13.64 26.63
CA GLY A 81 -20.89 12.48 25.77
C GLY A 81 -20.53 12.76 24.31
N THR A 82 -20.87 11.81 23.42
CA THR A 82 -20.45 11.90 22.02
C THR A 82 -21.45 12.72 21.22
N ASP A 83 -21.23 14.02 21.17
CA ASP A 83 -22.22 14.97 20.67
C ASP A 83 -21.97 15.40 19.22
N ALA A 84 -22.99 16.00 18.61
CA ALA A 84 -22.86 16.73 17.36
C ALA A 84 -23.44 18.14 17.52
N VAL A 85 -22.62 19.16 17.33
CA VAL A 85 -23.00 20.57 17.49
C VAL A 85 -22.78 21.30 16.18
N TYR A 86 -23.81 22.03 15.76
CA TYR A 86 -23.86 22.77 14.50
C TYR A 86 -24.21 24.23 14.81
N GLY A 87 -23.30 25.16 14.51
CA GLY A 87 -23.47 26.62 14.64
C GLY A 87 -24.62 27.11 13.77
N GLY A 88 -24.39 27.06 12.45
CA GLY A 88 -25.39 27.37 11.45
C GLY A 88 -25.02 28.61 10.66
N SER A 89 -25.64 29.75 10.95
CA SER A 89 -25.31 31.01 10.27
C SER A 89 -25.17 32.14 11.28
N GLY A 90 -24.03 32.81 11.24
CA GLY A 90 -23.65 33.83 12.21
C GLY A 90 -22.30 33.45 12.80
N ASP A 91 -21.73 34.34 13.61
CA ASP A 91 -20.43 34.06 14.23
C ASP A 91 -20.69 33.31 15.54
N ASP A 92 -20.47 32.00 15.52
CA ASP A 92 -20.84 31.09 16.59
C ASP A 92 -19.66 30.76 17.52
N VAL A 93 -19.98 30.44 18.78
CA VAL A 93 -19.04 29.90 19.75
C VAL A 93 -19.47 28.48 20.09
N ILE A 94 -18.63 27.50 19.75
CA ILE A 94 -18.90 26.07 19.95
C ILE A 94 -17.82 25.48 20.85
N GLY A 95 -18.21 24.83 21.94
CA GLY A 95 -17.27 24.08 22.78
C GLY A 95 -17.93 23.28 23.90
N SER A 96 -17.24 22.26 24.40
CA SER A 96 -17.64 21.50 25.59
C SER A 96 -16.62 21.64 26.72
N ILE A 97 -17.07 21.41 27.95
CA ILE A 97 -16.24 21.44 29.16
C ILE A 97 -15.75 20.06 29.60
N ASP A 98 -16.13 18.98 28.89
CA ASP A 98 -15.83 17.60 29.28
C ASP A 98 -15.35 16.74 28.09
N GLY A 99 -14.46 15.77 28.36
CA GLY A 99 -13.56 15.12 27.39
C GLY A 99 -14.08 13.84 26.70
N SER A 100 -15.10 13.94 25.84
CA SER A 100 -15.44 12.86 24.91
C SER A 100 -15.73 13.32 23.49
N SER A 101 -15.13 12.61 22.53
CA SER A 101 -15.19 12.86 21.08
C SER A 101 -16.50 13.47 20.57
N ALA A 102 -16.41 14.72 20.10
CA ALA A 102 -17.52 15.44 19.52
C ALA A 102 -17.30 15.76 18.03
N LEU A 103 -18.40 16.02 17.32
CA LEU A 103 -18.40 16.61 15.98
C LEU A 103 -18.87 18.07 16.10
N TYR A 104 -17.99 19.01 15.78
CA TYR A 104 -18.30 20.43 15.78
C TYR A 104 -18.25 21.00 14.36
N THR A 105 -19.27 21.77 13.99
CA THR A 105 -19.39 22.41 12.69
C THR A 105 -19.85 23.86 12.86
N GLY A 106 -19.05 24.84 12.44
CA GLY A 106 -19.41 26.27 12.47
C GLY A 106 -20.39 26.67 11.37
N ASP A 107 -20.22 26.10 10.17
CA ASP A 107 -21.02 26.34 8.95
C ASP A 107 -20.76 27.71 8.28
N ASN A 108 -21.54 28.77 8.53
CA ASN A 108 -21.30 30.09 7.91
C ASN A 108 -21.09 31.17 8.97
N GLY A 109 -19.92 31.77 9.01
CA GLY A 109 -19.56 32.76 10.01
C GLY A 109 -18.06 32.74 10.26
N GLY A 110 -17.55 33.76 10.95
CA GLY A 110 -16.21 33.65 11.55
C GLY A 110 -16.36 33.00 12.91
N ASP A 111 -16.26 31.67 12.95
CA ASP A 111 -16.65 30.89 14.12
C ASP A 111 -15.47 30.68 15.07
N THR A 112 -15.77 30.53 16.37
CA THR A 112 -14.78 30.11 17.37
C THR A 112 -15.13 28.72 17.88
N LEU A 113 -14.31 27.75 17.54
CA LEU A 113 -14.52 26.35 17.89
C LEU A 113 -13.42 25.88 18.85
N TYR A 114 -13.84 25.22 19.93
CA TYR A 114 -12.98 24.53 20.86
C TYR A 114 -13.34 23.05 20.83
N GLY A 115 -12.38 22.19 20.53
CA GLY A 115 -12.51 20.77 20.86
C GLY A 115 -12.49 20.56 22.37
N ASP A 116 -12.70 19.32 22.77
CA ASP A 116 -12.70 18.96 24.18
C ASP A 116 -11.27 18.89 24.73
N GLY A 117 -11.10 19.16 26.01
CA GLY A 117 -9.81 19.02 26.67
C GLY A 117 -9.98 18.56 28.11
N TYR A 118 -8.94 17.97 28.68
CA TYR A 118 -8.90 17.77 30.13
C TYR A 118 -8.95 19.11 30.86
N ASP A 119 -9.98 19.33 31.67
CA ASP A 119 -9.83 19.44 33.12
C ASP A 119 -11.19 19.62 33.81
N SER A 120 -11.40 18.80 34.84
CA SER A 120 -12.49 18.88 35.81
C SER A 120 -12.48 20.19 36.63
N TYR A 121 -13.63 20.84 36.84
CA TYR A 121 -14.31 21.00 38.16
C TYR A 121 -15.33 22.16 38.21
N ALA A 122 -16.61 21.84 38.29
CA ALA A 122 -17.55 22.53 39.18
C ALA A 122 -18.65 21.57 39.67
N ASP A 123 -18.43 21.06 40.88
CA ASP A 123 -19.39 20.36 41.73
C ASP A 123 -20.73 21.12 41.86
N TYR A 124 -21.82 20.49 41.42
CA TYR A 124 -23.14 20.72 42.02
C TYR A 124 -23.74 19.41 42.53
N LEU A 125 -23.13 18.89 43.61
CA LEU A 125 -23.74 17.95 44.54
C LEU A 125 -24.04 16.57 43.94
N LEU A 126 -23.15 15.58 44.16
CA LEU A 126 -23.45 14.18 44.50
C LEU A 126 -22.17 13.33 44.34
N GLY A 127 -21.49 13.06 45.46
CA GLY A 127 -20.14 12.51 45.46
C GLY A 127 -19.90 11.20 44.69
N ALA A 128 -18.68 11.15 44.15
CA ALA A 128 -17.89 10.01 43.66
C ALA A 128 -18.00 9.66 42.16
N GLY A 129 -17.09 10.25 41.39
CA GLY A 129 -16.53 9.73 40.13
C GLY A 129 -15.13 10.34 39.99
N HIS A 130 -14.11 9.50 39.86
CA HIS A 130 -12.74 9.93 39.58
C HIS A 130 -12.40 9.26 38.26
N GLU A 131 -12.95 9.78 37.19
CA GLU A 131 -12.62 9.35 35.85
C GLU A 131 -11.36 10.12 35.47
N SER A 132 -10.26 9.39 35.32
CA SER A 132 -9.18 9.88 34.47
C SER A 132 -9.84 10.08 33.11
N ALA A 133 -10.19 11.32 32.76
CA ALA A 133 -10.48 11.63 31.36
C ALA A 133 -9.28 11.12 30.53
N ARG A 134 -9.45 10.90 29.25
CA ARG A 134 -8.35 10.98 28.29
C ARG A 134 -8.66 12.22 27.47
N PRO A 135 -7.70 12.86 26.80
CA PRO A 135 -8.07 13.86 25.82
C PRO A 135 -9.00 13.17 24.82
N GLY A 136 -10.10 13.81 24.45
CA GLY A 136 -10.94 13.32 23.37
C GLY A 136 -10.16 13.39 22.06
N ASN A 137 -10.62 12.65 21.06
CA ASN A 137 -10.16 12.86 19.69
C ASN A 137 -11.30 13.50 18.94
N ASP A 138 -11.12 14.72 18.47
CA ASP A 138 -12.20 15.53 17.95
C ASP A 138 -12.25 15.61 16.43
N ARG A 139 -13.45 15.94 15.95
CA ARG A 139 -13.69 16.28 14.55
C ARG A 139 -14.27 17.67 14.50
N ILE A 140 -13.46 18.60 14.02
CA ILE A 140 -13.83 20.02 13.98
C ILE A 140 -13.81 20.50 12.54
N TYR A 141 -14.89 21.17 12.16
CA TYR A 141 -15.06 21.77 10.84
C TYR A 141 -15.49 23.23 11.01
N GLY A 142 -14.64 24.18 10.63
CA GLY A 142 -14.93 25.62 10.69
C GLY A 142 -16.08 25.98 9.75
N GLY A 143 -15.83 25.93 8.45
CA GLY A 143 -16.87 26.09 7.43
C GLY A 143 -16.55 27.22 6.48
N ASN A 144 -17.38 28.26 6.45
CA ASN A 144 -17.18 29.44 5.63
C ASN A 144 -16.97 30.64 6.54
N GLY A 145 -15.81 31.29 6.46
CA GLY A 145 -15.49 32.50 7.18
C GLY A 145 -14.08 32.42 7.74
N ASP A 146 -13.65 33.45 8.45
CA ASP A 146 -12.31 33.45 9.05
C ASP A 146 -12.45 32.83 10.45
N ASP A 147 -12.14 31.53 10.58
CA ASP A 147 -12.41 30.76 11.79
C ASP A 147 -11.23 30.76 12.77
N LEU A 148 -11.54 30.59 14.06
CA LEU A 148 -10.57 30.36 15.12
C LEU A 148 -10.85 29.01 15.78
N ILE A 149 -9.96 28.04 15.54
CA ILE A 149 -10.15 26.65 15.95
C ILE A 149 -9.03 26.21 16.89
N TYR A 150 -9.44 25.63 18.01
CA TYR A 150 -8.56 24.91 18.94
C TYR A 150 -8.96 23.43 18.95
N GLY A 151 -7.99 22.54 18.74
CA GLY A 151 -8.15 21.08 18.78
C GLY A 151 -8.60 20.59 20.16
N ASP A 152 -8.09 21.21 21.22
CA ASP A 152 -8.59 21.05 22.58
C ASP A 152 -9.11 22.39 23.19
N ASN A 153 -9.13 22.49 24.52
CA ASN A 153 -9.62 23.61 25.32
C ASN A 153 -8.78 24.93 25.28
N GLY A 154 -7.84 25.10 24.34
CA GLY A 154 -7.05 26.33 24.18
C GLY A 154 -6.01 26.58 25.29
N ASN A 155 -5.65 25.53 26.03
CA ASN A 155 -4.75 25.60 27.19
C ASN A 155 -3.30 25.23 26.84
N HIS A 156 -3.01 24.88 25.57
CA HIS A 156 -1.73 24.38 25.08
C HIS A 156 -1.17 23.22 25.95
N ALA A 157 -2.05 22.32 26.39
CA ALA A 157 -1.65 21.21 27.25
C ALA A 157 -0.80 20.20 26.47
N ALA A 158 0.29 19.72 27.05
CA ALA A 158 1.19 18.76 26.38
C ALA A 158 0.62 17.32 26.25
N LEU A 159 -0.64 17.14 26.59
CA LEU A 159 -1.39 15.88 26.60
C LEU A 159 -2.79 16.19 26.07
N GLY A 160 -2.92 16.29 24.75
CA GLY A 160 -4.17 16.56 24.02
C GLY A 160 -4.58 15.40 23.11
N GLY A 161 -5.70 15.57 22.41
CA GLY A 161 -6.34 14.62 21.49
C GLY A 161 -5.55 14.30 20.24
N ASP A 162 -5.79 13.15 19.59
CA ASP A 162 -5.38 13.04 18.17
C ASP A 162 -6.55 13.54 17.30
N ASP A 163 -6.50 14.80 16.88
CA ASP A 163 -7.66 15.50 16.30
C ASP A 163 -7.68 15.49 14.76
N ILE A 164 -8.88 15.71 14.21
CA ILE A 164 -9.09 15.95 12.79
C ILE A 164 -9.77 17.30 12.62
N ILE A 165 -9.03 18.27 12.10
CA ILE A 165 -9.47 19.67 12.03
C ILE A 165 -9.46 20.14 10.57
N ALA A 166 -10.53 20.80 10.16
CA ALA A 166 -10.65 21.43 8.86
C ALA A 166 -11.23 22.85 8.98
N GLY A 167 -10.49 23.88 8.53
CA GLY A 167 -10.98 25.26 8.49
C GLY A 167 -12.00 25.50 7.36
N ALA A 168 -11.70 24.93 6.20
CA ALA A 168 -12.48 25.00 4.95
C ALA A 168 -12.33 26.30 4.16
N ASN A 169 -13.27 27.24 4.14
CA ASN A 169 -13.14 28.46 3.32
C ASN A 169 -12.94 29.67 4.22
N GLY A 170 -11.92 30.47 3.94
CA GLY A 170 -11.68 31.74 4.62
C GLY A 170 -10.25 31.83 5.11
N LYS A 171 -9.94 32.69 6.07
CA LYS A 171 -8.59 32.78 6.64
C LYS A 171 -8.59 32.26 8.06
N ASP A 172 -8.27 31.00 8.17
CA ASP A 172 -8.47 30.27 9.42
C ASP A 172 -7.22 30.32 10.28
N THR A 173 -7.43 30.33 11.59
CA THR A 173 -6.38 30.16 12.59
C THR A 173 -6.65 28.88 13.36
N ILE A 174 -5.80 27.88 13.18
CA ILE A 174 -6.00 26.53 13.70
C ILE A 174 -4.84 26.13 14.62
N TYR A 175 -5.17 25.67 15.82
CA TYR A 175 -4.22 25.10 16.78
C TYR A 175 -4.63 23.66 17.10
N GLY A 176 -3.83 22.66 16.72
CA GLY A 176 -4.02 21.26 17.14
C GLY A 176 -3.75 21.03 18.62
N GLU A 177 -2.84 21.84 19.20
CA GLU A 177 -2.44 21.78 20.61
C GLU A 177 -1.61 20.55 21.01
N GLY A 178 -2.21 19.50 21.54
CA GLY A 178 -1.47 18.31 21.97
C GLY A 178 -2.00 17.05 21.32
N GLY A 179 -1.13 16.08 21.06
CA GLY A 179 -1.50 14.84 20.37
C GLY A 179 -1.12 14.88 18.90
N ASN A 180 -1.46 13.84 18.14
CA ASN A 180 -1.03 13.69 16.75
C ASN A 180 -2.14 14.13 15.81
N ASP A 181 -2.11 15.40 15.43
CA ASP A 181 -3.25 16.01 14.76
C ASP A 181 -3.21 15.88 13.24
N LYS A 182 -4.38 15.88 12.63
CA LYS A 182 -4.55 16.02 11.18
C LYS A 182 -5.28 17.32 10.87
N ILE A 183 -4.55 18.29 10.32
CA ILE A 183 -5.02 19.66 10.14
C ILE A 183 -5.08 20.00 8.64
N ALA A 184 -6.24 20.46 8.18
CA ALA A 184 -6.41 21.07 6.86
C ALA A 184 -6.88 22.52 7.05
N GLY A 185 -6.12 23.50 6.57
CA GLY A 185 -6.58 24.89 6.53
C GLY A 185 -7.78 25.00 5.59
N GLY A 186 -7.56 24.68 4.32
CA GLY A 186 -8.58 24.72 3.28
C GLY A 186 -8.27 25.85 2.31
N ALA A 187 -9.27 26.40 1.64
CA ALA A 187 -9.09 27.52 0.73
C ALA A 187 -8.95 28.81 1.52
N GLY A 188 -7.76 29.38 1.54
CA GLY A 188 -7.55 30.44 2.49
C GLY A 188 -6.18 31.06 2.46
N GLY A 189 -5.81 31.69 3.56
CA GLY A 189 -4.45 32.14 3.79
C GLY A 189 -4.22 31.92 5.26
N ASP A 190 -4.06 30.65 5.61
CA ASP A 190 -4.38 30.15 6.94
C ASP A 190 -3.15 30.17 7.85
N THR A 191 -3.39 30.22 9.15
CA THR A 191 -2.35 30.13 10.17
C THR A 191 -2.54 28.84 10.95
N LEU A 192 -1.63 27.88 10.77
CA LEU A 192 -1.75 26.54 11.30
C LEU A 192 -0.67 26.30 12.36
N SER A 193 -1.03 25.62 13.45
CA SER A 193 -0.11 25.16 14.50
C SER A 193 -0.48 23.73 14.85
N GLY A 194 0.47 22.79 14.74
CA GLY A 194 0.24 21.41 15.16
C GLY A 194 0.38 21.26 16.67
N GLY A 195 1.28 22.02 17.28
CA GLY A 195 1.56 21.96 18.70
C GLY A 195 2.55 20.86 19.03
N CYS A 196 2.19 19.95 19.93
CA CYS A 196 3.06 18.86 20.37
C CYS A 196 2.49 17.49 19.98
N GLY A 197 3.35 16.60 19.48
CA GLY A 197 2.91 15.34 18.88
C GLY A 197 3.62 15.08 17.56
N ALA A 198 3.01 14.30 16.67
CA ALA A 198 3.48 14.07 15.31
C ALA A 198 2.34 14.44 14.35
N ASP A 199 2.42 15.67 13.81
CA ASP A 199 1.24 16.32 13.23
C ASP A 199 1.26 16.21 11.71
N VAL A 200 0.09 16.13 11.07
CA VAL A 200 -0.06 16.01 9.62
C VAL A 200 -0.85 17.20 9.08
N PHE A 201 -0.20 18.05 8.30
CA PHE A 201 -0.84 19.16 7.61
C PHE A 201 -1.25 18.74 6.20
N VAL A 202 -2.54 18.81 5.89
CA VAL A 202 -3.15 18.20 4.71
C VAL A 202 -3.57 19.26 3.72
N TYR A 203 -3.19 19.04 2.46
CA TYR A 203 -3.57 19.91 1.36
C TYR A 203 -4.33 19.11 0.30
N ASN A 204 -5.61 19.41 0.13
CA ASN A 204 -6.54 18.66 -0.71
C ASN A 204 -6.61 19.22 -2.13
N ALA A 205 -6.35 20.51 -2.31
CA ALA A 205 -6.30 21.17 -3.60
C ALA A 205 -5.17 22.21 -3.66
N VAL A 206 -4.70 22.49 -4.88
CA VAL A 206 -3.70 23.55 -5.13
C VAL A 206 -4.20 24.93 -4.69
N SER A 207 -5.52 25.13 -4.73
CA SER A 207 -6.17 26.35 -4.26
C SER A 207 -6.08 26.56 -2.76
N ASP A 208 -5.72 25.52 -1.99
CA ASP A 208 -5.67 25.61 -0.53
C ASP A 208 -4.58 26.59 -0.09
N SER A 209 -3.41 26.58 -0.76
CA SER A 209 -2.31 27.50 -0.43
C SER A 209 -1.67 28.11 -1.68
N THR A 210 -2.26 29.22 -2.13
CA THR A 210 -1.79 29.99 -3.29
C THR A 210 -0.75 31.04 -2.91
N ALA A 211 -0.05 31.63 -3.89
CA ALA A 211 0.87 32.73 -3.59
C ALA A 211 0.20 33.99 -2.99
N ALA A 212 -1.12 34.16 -3.16
CA ALA A 212 -1.88 35.33 -2.69
C ALA A 212 -2.60 35.08 -1.35
N GLY A 213 -3.05 33.84 -1.12
CA GLY A 213 -3.54 33.31 0.14
C GLY A 213 -2.68 32.10 0.47
N MET A 214 -1.54 32.38 1.10
CA MET A 214 -0.50 31.38 1.39
C MET A 214 -0.63 31.00 2.85
N ASP A 215 -0.68 29.70 3.10
CA ASP A 215 -0.74 29.16 4.45
C ASP A 215 0.60 29.29 5.16
N VAL A 216 0.50 29.44 6.47
CA VAL A 216 1.61 29.60 7.38
C VAL A 216 1.51 28.56 8.49
N ILE A 217 2.39 27.55 8.44
CA ILE A 217 2.58 26.63 9.55
C ILE A 217 3.58 27.26 10.52
N THR A 218 3.15 27.47 11.76
CA THR A 218 3.84 28.34 12.71
C THR A 218 4.90 27.64 13.53
N ASP A 219 4.80 26.32 13.69
CA ASP A 219 5.59 25.53 14.64
C ASP A 219 6.10 24.19 14.10
N PHE A 220 6.06 23.98 12.78
CA PHE A 220 6.49 22.73 12.13
C PHE A 220 7.79 22.16 12.71
N ARG A 221 7.76 20.89 13.14
CA ARG A 221 8.89 20.15 13.71
C ARG A 221 9.34 19.09 12.72
N GLN A 222 10.52 19.31 12.14
CA GLN A 222 11.14 18.33 11.24
C GLN A 222 11.28 16.95 11.90
N GLY A 223 10.86 15.90 11.20
CA GLY A 223 10.85 14.52 11.66
C GLY A 223 9.47 14.06 12.14
N PRO A 224 8.96 14.55 13.29
CA PRO A 224 7.64 14.19 13.79
C PRO A 224 6.49 14.69 12.89
N ASP A 225 6.60 15.90 12.38
CA ASP A 225 5.51 16.52 11.63
C ASP A 225 5.67 16.27 10.12
N HIS A 226 4.54 16.19 9.42
CA HIS A 226 4.48 15.84 8.02
C HIS A 226 3.55 16.75 7.22
N LEU A 227 3.91 17.02 5.97
CA LEU A 227 3.02 17.62 4.97
C LEU A 227 2.40 16.54 4.08
N ASP A 228 1.08 16.41 4.05
CA ASP A 228 0.36 15.51 3.14
C ASP A 228 -0.02 16.23 1.84
N LEU A 229 0.78 15.98 0.80
CA LEU A 229 0.59 16.55 -0.55
C LEU A 229 0.05 15.52 -1.55
N ARG A 230 -0.26 14.30 -1.12
CA ARG A 230 -0.77 13.23 -2.01
C ARG A 230 -2.03 13.64 -2.76
N PRO A 231 -3.00 14.37 -2.17
CA PRO A 231 -4.19 14.77 -2.92
C PRO A 231 -3.90 15.69 -4.12
N VAL A 232 -2.83 16.50 -4.04
CA VAL A 232 -2.47 17.47 -5.08
C VAL A 232 -1.43 16.94 -6.08
N LEU A 233 -0.54 16.05 -5.64
CA LEU A 233 0.54 15.50 -6.48
C LEU A 233 0.28 14.05 -6.95
N GLY A 234 -0.76 13.41 -6.44
CA GLY A 234 -1.14 12.03 -6.73
C GLY A 234 -0.60 11.00 -5.73
N ASP A 235 -1.33 9.89 -5.60
CA ASP A 235 -1.03 8.79 -4.68
C ASP A 235 0.18 7.92 -5.10
N THR A 236 0.77 8.18 -6.26
CA THR A 236 1.90 7.45 -6.85
C THR A 236 3.26 8.09 -6.57
N GLY A 237 3.32 9.04 -5.62
CA GLY A 237 4.54 9.77 -5.29
C GLY A 237 4.86 10.94 -6.25
N PHE A 238 5.82 11.78 -5.86
CA PHE A 238 6.23 12.99 -6.60
C PHE A 238 7.76 13.16 -6.64
N GLU A 239 8.27 13.99 -7.56
CA GLU A 239 9.69 14.32 -7.66
C GLU A 239 10.11 15.31 -6.55
N TRP A 240 10.90 14.85 -5.58
CA TRP A 240 11.46 15.72 -4.53
C TRP A 240 12.76 16.39 -4.99
N GLY A 241 12.68 17.71 -5.22
CA GLY A 241 13.80 18.51 -5.71
C GLY A 241 14.80 18.98 -4.66
N GLY A 242 14.49 18.76 -3.38
CA GLY A 242 15.24 19.38 -2.28
C GLY A 242 15.21 20.90 -2.43
N ARG A 243 16.35 21.50 -2.78
CA ARG A 243 16.47 22.97 -2.98
C ARG A 243 16.32 23.43 -4.43
N GLN A 244 16.12 22.50 -5.37
CA GLN A 244 16.00 22.80 -6.79
C GLN A 244 14.56 22.57 -7.25
N PRO A 245 14.02 23.41 -8.15
CA PRO A 245 12.71 23.16 -8.75
C PRO A 245 12.65 21.83 -9.49
N THR A 246 11.51 21.16 -9.43
CA THR A 246 11.20 19.91 -10.11
C THR A 246 9.93 20.04 -10.94
N ALA A 247 9.79 19.21 -11.97
CA ALA A 247 8.60 19.18 -12.79
C ALA A 247 7.65 18.14 -12.20
N HIS A 248 6.41 18.53 -11.89
CA HIS A 248 5.40 17.68 -11.27
C HIS A 248 5.87 17.11 -9.91
N GLY A 249 6.24 18.01 -9.00
CA GLY A 249 6.87 17.66 -7.73
C GLY A 249 6.89 18.77 -6.70
N ALA A 250 7.74 18.62 -5.68
CA ALA A 250 7.91 19.62 -4.64
C ALA A 250 9.39 19.92 -4.37
N TRP A 251 9.66 21.14 -3.94
CA TRP A 251 10.97 21.59 -3.49
C TRP A 251 10.81 22.65 -2.41
N PHE A 252 11.91 23.07 -1.78
CA PHE A 252 11.89 24.15 -0.82
C PHE A 252 12.96 25.22 -1.06
N GLN A 253 12.68 26.43 -0.61
CA GLN A 253 13.66 27.51 -0.50
C GLN A 253 13.55 28.17 0.88
N GLN A 254 14.60 28.88 1.28
CA GLN A 254 14.64 29.60 2.54
C GLN A 254 14.89 31.08 2.29
N SER A 255 14.08 31.93 2.89
CA SER A 255 14.17 33.39 2.74
C SER A 255 13.61 34.09 3.97
N GLY A 256 14.23 35.19 4.38
CA GLY A 256 13.72 35.99 5.50
C GLY A 256 13.60 35.24 6.84
N GLY A 257 14.39 34.17 7.05
CA GLY A 257 14.33 33.33 8.25
C GLY A 257 13.25 32.25 8.24
N ASN A 258 12.55 32.07 7.11
CA ASN A 258 11.47 31.08 6.95
C ASN A 258 11.79 30.10 5.82
N THR A 259 11.07 28.99 5.81
CA THR A 259 11.12 27.97 4.76
C THR A 259 9.85 28.04 3.93
N TYR A 260 9.98 27.91 2.62
CA TYR A 260 8.88 27.92 1.67
C TYR A 260 8.91 26.63 0.88
N VAL A 261 7.84 25.85 0.97
CA VAL A 261 7.64 24.64 0.16
C VAL A 261 6.86 25.04 -1.07
N TYR A 262 7.37 24.69 -2.23
CA TYR A 262 6.76 24.95 -3.52
C TYR A 262 6.32 23.63 -4.13
N VAL A 263 5.14 23.64 -4.73
CA VAL A 263 4.52 22.47 -5.33
C VAL A 263 4.14 22.81 -6.76
N ASP A 264 4.64 22.00 -7.70
CA ASP A 264 4.36 22.05 -9.13
C ASP A 264 3.49 20.86 -9.52
N VAL A 265 2.33 21.11 -10.11
CA VAL A 265 1.37 20.06 -10.51
C VAL A 265 1.20 19.94 -12.01
N ASP A 266 1.65 20.93 -12.80
CA ASP A 266 1.43 20.96 -14.24
C ASP A 266 2.68 20.54 -15.06
N GLY A 267 3.80 20.29 -14.39
CA GLY A 267 5.06 19.87 -15.00
C GLY A 267 5.91 21.02 -15.55
N ASN A 268 5.58 22.29 -15.25
CA ASN A 268 6.35 23.46 -15.66
C ASN A 268 7.12 24.09 -14.49
N PRO A 269 8.37 23.68 -14.24
CA PRO A 269 9.15 24.06 -13.05
C PRO A 269 9.49 25.56 -12.93
N ALA A 270 9.07 26.38 -13.90
CA ALA A 270 9.18 27.83 -13.86
C ALA A 270 8.11 28.50 -12.98
N THR A 271 7.00 27.82 -12.70
CA THR A 271 5.90 28.32 -11.87
C THR A 271 5.51 27.24 -10.87
N ALA A 272 5.58 27.54 -9.58
CA ALA A 272 4.89 26.70 -8.61
C ALA A 272 3.43 27.12 -8.56
N GLU A 273 2.51 26.17 -8.59
CA GLU A 273 1.08 26.46 -8.49
C GLU A 273 0.64 26.63 -7.03
N MET A 274 1.39 26.06 -6.09
CA MET A 274 1.12 26.12 -4.67
C MET A 274 2.40 26.44 -3.89
N VAL A 275 2.25 27.21 -2.82
CA VAL A 275 3.35 27.57 -1.92
C VAL A 275 2.88 27.52 -0.48
N ILE A 276 3.65 26.89 0.40
CA ILE A 276 3.37 26.79 1.84
C ILE A 276 4.53 27.44 2.58
N LYS A 277 4.23 28.27 3.58
CA LYS A 277 5.27 28.86 4.44
C LYS A 277 5.37 28.09 5.75
N LEU A 278 6.57 27.65 6.08
CA LEU A 278 6.92 27.16 7.40
C LEU A 278 7.72 28.24 8.12
N ASN A 279 7.27 28.66 9.30
CA ASN A 279 8.04 29.57 10.12
C ASN A 279 9.34 28.89 10.59
N GLY A 280 10.45 29.60 10.48
CA GLY A 280 11.78 29.06 10.81
C GLY A 280 12.49 28.39 9.63
N LEU A 281 13.77 28.07 9.85
CA LEU A 281 14.63 27.44 8.86
C LEU A 281 14.63 25.92 9.06
N HIS A 282 14.06 25.20 8.10
CA HIS A 282 13.91 23.75 8.09
C HIS A 282 14.66 23.15 6.89
N GLU A 283 15.45 22.10 7.13
CA GLU A 283 16.18 21.39 6.07
C GLU A 283 15.38 20.18 5.58
N LEU A 284 14.29 20.43 4.88
CA LEU A 284 13.32 19.40 4.53
C LEU A 284 13.93 18.25 3.70
N THR A 285 13.44 17.06 3.97
CA THR A 285 13.73 15.82 3.25
C THR A 285 12.42 15.16 2.82
N LYS A 286 12.50 14.14 1.95
CA LYS A 286 11.31 13.42 1.47
C LYS A 286 10.49 12.79 2.62
N SER A 287 11.11 12.45 3.75
CA SER A 287 10.41 11.89 4.91
C SER A 287 9.58 12.90 5.69
N ASP A 288 9.74 14.20 5.45
CA ASP A 288 8.94 15.25 6.09
C ASP A 288 7.56 15.43 5.41
N PHE A 289 7.20 14.52 4.48
CA PHE A 289 5.92 14.47 3.81
C PHE A 289 5.17 13.18 4.19
N ALA A 290 3.85 13.22 4.31
CA ALA A 290 3.04 12.10 4.75
C ALA A 290 2.79 11.07 3.63
N GLY A 291 2.90 9.78 3.95
CA GLY A 291 2.70 8.69 2.98
C GLY A 291 3.86 8.48 1.99
N TYR A 292 5.08 8.88 2.39
CA TYR A 292 6.32 8.70 1.63
C TYR A 292 7.30 7.73 2.31
N ASP A 293 6.80 6.66 2.93
CA ASP A 293 7.59 5.44 2.97
C ASP A 293 7.75 4.96 1.53
N ASN A 294 8.97 5.06 0.99
CA ASN A 294 9.29 4.57 -0.35
C ASN A 294 8.73 3.16 -0.51
N HIS A 295 7.77 2.98 -1.42
CA HIS A 295 7.18 1.67 -1.59
C HIS A 295 8.27 0.75 -2.15
N ALA A 296 8.39 -0.44 -1.59
CA ALA A 296 9.25 -1.43 -2.21
C ALA A 296 8.70 -1.75 -3.61
N PRO A 297 9.57 -1.94 -4.62
CA PRO A 297 9.11 -2.33 -5.94
C PRO A 297 8.30 -3.63 -5.86
N THR A 298 7.31 -3.80 -6.73
CA THR A 298 6.59 -5.07 -6.86
C THR A 298 7.34 -5.94 -7.88
N ALA A 299 8.10 -6.90 -7.36
CA ALA A 299 8.82 -7.88 -8.18
C ALA A 299 7.95 -9.14 -8.40
N MET A 300 7.83 -9.58 -9.65
CA MET A 300 7.11 -10.78 -10.06
C MET A 300 8.07 -11.89 -10.47
N ALA A 301 7.72 -13.15 -10.19
CA ALA A 301 8.58 -14.27 -10.55
C ALA A 301 8.62 -14.50 -12.07
N ASP A 302 9.81 -14.81 -12.58
CA ASP A 302 10.05 -15.09 -14.00
C ASP A 302 10.18 -16.58 -14.30
N THR A 303 9.76 -16.93 -15.52
CA THR A 303 9.98 -18.28 -16.05
C THR A 303 10.50 -18.25 -17.48
N HIS A 304 11.46 -19.12 -17.78
CA HIS A 304 11.89 -19.38 -19.15
C HIS A 304 12.20 -20.87 -19.34
N ALA A 305 12.39 -21.31 -20.58
CA ALA A 305 12.65 -22.71 -20.86
C ALA A 305 13.67 -22.89 -22.00
N ILE A 306 14.44 -23.96 -21.90
CA ILE A 306 15.40 -24.39 -22.92
C ILE A 306 15.30 -25.91 -23.07
N GLY A 307 15.40 -26.41 -24.30
CA GLY A 307 15.61 -27.83 -24.54
C GLY A 307 17.08 -28.18 -24.34
N GLU A 308 17.35 -29.38 -23.89
CA GLU A 308 18.71 -29.92 -23.73
C GLU A 308 19.63 -29.60 -24.93
N ASP A 309 19.38 -30.16 -26.11
CA ASP A 309 20.22 -29.92 -27.30
C ASP A 309 19.82 -28.68 -28.10
N ASN A 310 19.13 -27.73 -27.46
CA ASN A 310 18.53 -26.63 -28.18
C ASN A 310 19.57 -25.62 -28.69
N SER A 311 19.29 -25.03 -29.84
CA SER A 311 20.00 -23.87 -30.37
C SER A 311 18.99 -22.76 -30.67
N PRO A 312 19.13 -21.56 -30.10
CA PRO A 312 20.33 -21.04 -29.45
C PRO A 312 20.51 -21.51 -27.99
N ASN A 313 21.78 -21.68 -27.61
CA ASN A 313 22.28 -21.78 -26.24
C ASN A 313 23.52 -20.85 -26.18
N PRO A 314 23.51 -19.75 -25.41
CA PRO A 314 22.55 -19.40 -24.35
C PRO A 314 21.20 -18.85 -24.83
N ILE A 315 20.20 -18.93 -23.95
CA ILE A 315 18.91 -18.21 -24.05
C ILE A 315 19.01 -16.85 -23.32
N THR A 316 18.20 -15.87 -23.69
CA THR A 316 18.24 -14.51 -23.13
C THR A 316 16.85 -13.99 -22.76
N GLY A 317 16.75 -13.11 -21.76
CA GLY A 317 15.52 -12.43 -21.36
C GLY A 317 15.79 -11.19 -20.52
N ASN A 318 14.75 -10.64 -19.88
CA ASN A 318 14.87 -9.54 -18.93
C ASN A 318 13.90 -9.75 -17.75
N VAL A 319 14.40 -9.76 -16.52
CA VAL A 319 13.62 -10.01 -15.29
C VAL A 319 12.80 -8.82 -14.80
N LEU A 320 13.04 -7.61 -15.31
CA LEU A 320 12.34 -6.39 -14.91
C LEU A 320 11.12 -6.10 -15.79
N SER A 321 10.82 -6.95 -16.79
CA SER A 321 9.80 -6.63 -17.81
C SER A 321 8.36 -6.71 -17.30
N ASN A 322 8.16 -7.43 -16.20
CA ASN A 322 6.90 -7.67 -15.49
C ASN A 322 6.91 -7.08 -14.07
N ASP A 323 7.97 -6.37 -13.70
CA ASP A 323 8.10 -5.70 -12.42
C ASP A 323 7.58 -4.27 -12.53
N SER A 324 7.10 -3.71 -11.42
CA SER A 324 6.57 -2.34 -11.38
C SER A 324 6.89 -1.67 -10.06
N ASP A 325 7.04 -0.35 -10.12
CA ASP A 325 7.01 0.49 -8.93
C ASP A 325 5.75 1.36 -8.97
N VAL A 326 5.17 1.61 -7.80
CA VAL A 326 4.09 2.59 -7.67
C VAL A 326 4.66 4.00 -7.59
N ASP A 327 5.93 4.15 -7.19
CA ASP A 327 6.61 5.44 -7.06
C ASP A 327 7.08 5.94 -8.44
N ALA A 328 6.46 7.02 -8.93
CA ALA A 328 6.74 7.59 -10.25
C ALA A 328 8.14 8.23 -10.35
N GLY A 329 8.84 7.97 -11.45
CA GLY A 329 10.17 8.53 -11.74
C GLY A 329 11.35 7.65 -11.32
N ASN A 330 11.10 6.59 -10.56
CA ASN A 330 12.13 5.62 -10.20
C ASN A 330 12.48 4.71 -11.40
N VAL A 331 13.77 4.40 -11.57
CA VAL A 331 14.25 3.45 -12.58
C VAL A 331 14.60 2.15 -11.87
N LEU A 332 13.82 1.10 -12.13
CA LEU A 332 14.09 -0.22 -11.58
C LEU A 332 15.42 -0.79 -12.08
N ALA A 333 16.16 -1.40 -11.17
CA ALA A 333 17.41 -2.11 -11.45
C ALA A 333 17.51 -3.39 -10.61
N VAL A 334 18.28 -4.35 -11.09
CA VAL A 334 18.67 -5.51 -10.28
C VAL A 334 19.75 -5.06 -9.29
N ALA A 335 19.51 -5.26 -7.99
CA ALA A 335 20.41 -4.86 -6.91
C ALA A 335 21.65 -5.78 -6.81
N ASN A 336 21.51 -7.05 -7.20
CA ASN A 336 22.55 -8.07 -7.15
C ASN A 336 22.90 -8.65 -8.54
N PRO A 337 23.44 -7.84 -9.48
CA PRO A 337 23.87 -8.35 -10.77
C PRO A 337 25.11 -9.25 -10.61
N GLY A 338 25.25 -10.25 -11.47
CA GLY A 338 26.37 -11.19 -11.38
C GLY A 338 26.20 -12.45 -12.20
N THR A 339 27.16 -13.37 -12.05
CA THR A 339 27.13 -14.70 -12.66
C THR A 339 26.85 -15.74 -11.59
N TYR A 340 25.83 -16.56 -11.80
CA TYR A 340 25.33 -17.55 -10.86
C TYR A 340 25.41 -18.94 -11.49
N ALA A 341 26.12 -19.86 -10.84
CA ALA A 341 26.15 -21.26 -11.24
C ALA A 341 24.88 -21.97 -10.75
N GLY A 342 24.10 -22.51 -11.69
CA GLY A 342 23.00 -23.42 -11.42
C GLY A 342 23.49 -24.87 -11.37
N GLN A 343 22.54 -25.81 -11.19
CA GLN A 343 22.83 -27.23 -11.24
C GLN A 343 23.04 -27.72 -12.67
N TYR A 344 22.32 -27.14 -13.64
CA TYR A 344 22.31 -27.57 -15.03
C TYR A 344 22.95 -26.56 -15.98
N GLY A 345 23.06 -25.29 -15.58
CA GLY A 345 23.67 -24.25 -16.40
C GLY A 345 24.22 -23.08 -15.59
N THR A 346 24.56 -22.00 -16.29
CA THR A 346 25.08 -20.76 -15.68
C THR A 346 24.25 -19.56 -16.14
N LEU A 347 23.75 -18.78 -15.18
CA LEU A 347 23.06 -17.51 -15.41
C LEU A 347 24.06 -16.34 -15.32
N THR A 348 23.99 -15.40 -16.25
CA THR A 348 24.59 -14.06 -16.12
C THR A 348 23.47 -13.03 -16.13
N LEU A 349 23.33 -12.27 -15.05
CA LEU A 349 22.29 -11.27 -14.81
C LEU A 349 22.92 -9.88 -14.68
N HIS A 350 22.38 -8.90 -15.39
CA HIS A 350 22.86 -7.52 -15.43
C HIS A 350 21.96 -6.58 -14.62
N ALA A 351 22.48 -5.40 -14.27
CA ALA A 351 21.77 -4.41 -13.46
C ALA A 351 20.51 -3.86 -14.15
N ASP A 352 20.48 -3.85 -15.49
CA ASP A 352 19.34 -3.42 -16.31
C ASP A 352 18.26 -4.51 -16.47
N GLY A 353 18.37 -5.60 -15.69
CA GLY A 353 17.47 -6.74 -15.73
C GLY A 353 17.74 -7.74 -16.85
N SER A 354 18.57 -7.39 -17.85
CA SER A 354 18.89 -8.31 -18.94
C SER A 354 19.68 -9.51 -18.42
N TYR A 355 19.41 -10.69 -18.97
CA TYR A 355 20.12 -11.91 -18.60
C TYR A 355 20.42 -12.85 -19.77
N SER A 356 21.41 -13.71 -19.57
CA SER A 356 21.67 -14.88 -20.41
C SER A 356 21.85 -16.13 -19.56
N TYR A 357 21.23 -17.24 -19.96
CA TYR A 357 21.41 -18.55 -19.34
C TYR A 357 22.02 -19.53 -20.34
N ALA A 358 23.21 -20.03 -20.01
CA ALA A 358 23.92 -21.04 -20.79
C ALA A 358 23.70 -22.42 -20.14
N LEU A 359 23.01 -23.31 -20.84
CA LEU A 359 22.87 -24.70 -20.40
C LEU A 359 24.20 -25.45 -20.60
N ASP A 360 24.66 -26.19 -19.60
CA ASP A 360 25.81 -27.09 -19.77
C ASP A 360 25.36 -28.40 -20.40
N ASN A 361 25.39 -28.46 -21.74
CA ASN A 361 25.02 -29.67 -22.47
C ASN A 361 26.02 -30.82 -22.30
N GLY A 362 27.18 -30.58 -21.65
CA GLY A 362 28.10 -31.64 -21.25
C GLY A 362 27.74 -32.26 -19.90
N ASN A 363 26.75 -31.72 -19.19
CA ASN A 363 26.34 -32.22 -17.88
C ASN A 363 25.67 -33.59 -18.02
N GLY A 364 26.23 -34.60 -17.36
CA GLY A 364 25.70 -35.97 -17.44
C GLY A 364 24.30 -36.16 -16.86
N GLN A 365 23.78 -35.24 -16.05
CA GLN A 365 22.38 -35.26 -15.61
C GLN A 365 21.43 -34.68 -16.65
N VAL A 366 21.91 -33.74 -17.47
CA VAL A 366 21.17 -33.18 -18.61
C VAL A 366 21.09 -34.26 -19.69
N GLN A 367 22.23 -34.81 -20.11
CA GLN A 367 22.38 -35.90 -21.10
C GLN A 367 21.62 -37.19 -20.79
N ALA A 368 21.10 -37.34 -19.57
CA ALA A 368 20.39 -38.52 -19.15
C ALA A 368 18.86 -38.32 -19.15
N LEU A 369 18.36 -37.14 -19.52
CA LEU A 369 16.95 -36.75 -19.52
C LEU A 369 16.24 -37.30 -20.76
N ARG A 370 15.27 -38.18 -20.53
CA ARG A 370 14.43 -38.70 -21.62
C ARG A 370 13.61 -37.62 -22.31
N GLN A 371 13.07 -37.96 -23.47
CA GLN A 371 12.15 -37.10 -24.21
C GLN A 371 11.02 -36.55 -23.32
N GLY A 372 10.98 -35.22 -23.17
CA GLY A 372 9.94 -34.55 -22.41
C GLY A 372 10.08 -34.63 -20.88
N GLN A 373 11.11 -35.31 -20.36
CA GLN A 373 11.48 -35.21 -18.95
C GLN A 373 11.93 -33.78 -18.63
N GLN A 374 11.59 -33.28 -17.44
CA GLN A 374 11.87 -31.89 -17.07
C GLN A 374 12.60 -31.78 -15.75
N VAL A 375 13.58 -30.88 -15.73
CA VAL A 375 14.31 -30.42 -14.54
C VAL A 375 14.38 -28.89 -14.57
N GLN A 376 14.84 -28.27 -13.49
CA GLN A 376 14.79 -26.82 -13.33
C GLN A 376 15.98 -26.28 -12.54
N ASP A 377 16.48 -25.13 -12.97
CA ASP A 377 17.32 -24.24 -12.16
C ASP A 377 16.48 -23.04 -11.69
N THR A 378 16.69 -22.59 -10.45
CA THR A 378 16.02 -21.41 -9.87
C THR A 378 17.07 -20.47 -9.30
N PHE A 379 17.00 -19.20 -9.69
CA PHE A 379 17.93 -18.14 -9.27
C PHE A 379 17.16 -17.02 -8.59
N ASN A 380 17.54 -16.67 -7.36
CA ASN A 380 16.94 -15.55 -6.64
C ASN A 380 17.64 -14.24 -7.03
N TYR A 381 16.87 -13.18 -7.23
CA TYR A 381 17.36 -11.83 -7.48
C TYR A 381 16.57 -10.81 -6.67
N GLU A 382 17.10 -9.60 -6.57
CA GLU A 382 16.46 -8.48 -5.90
C GLU A 382 16.32 -7.31 -6.88
N VAL A 383 15.11 -6.77 -6.97
CA VAL A 383 14.78 -5.55 -7.70
C VAL A 383 14.89 -4.39 -6.73
N SER A 384 15.53 -3.30 -7.13
CA SER A 384 15.60 -2.07 -6.35
C SER A 384 15.30 -0.88 -7.24
N ASP A 385 14.70 0.13 -6.63
CA ASP A 385 14.45 1.44 -7.20
C ASP A 385 15.54 2.47 -6.84
N GLY A 386 16.50 2.08 -5.98
CA GLY A 386 17.55 2.91 -5.41
C GLY A 386 17.36 3.25 -3.92
N GLN A 387 16.21 2.91 -3.34
CA GLN A 387 15.80 3.31 -2.00
C GLN A 387 15.26 2.11 -1.19
N ALA A 388 14.47 1.24 -1.83
CA ALA A 388 13.97 -0.02 -1.30
C ALA A 388 14.28 -1.18 -2.26
N GLY A 389 13.98 -2.40 -1.81
CA GLY A 389 14.25 -3.63 -2.56
C GLY A 389 13.16 -4.67 -2.39
N ALA A 390 12.95 -5.48 -3.42
CA ALA A 390 12.02 -6.60 -3.41
C ALA A 390 12.65 -7.85 -4.04
N ALA A 391 12.52 -8.98 -3.33
CA ALA A 391 13.08 -10.25 -3.76
C ALA A 391 12.13 -10.98 -4.73
N SER A 392 12.70 -11.61 -5.76
CA SER A 392 11.99 -12.47 -6.70
C SER A 392 12.91 -13.60 -7.20
N SER A 393 12.43 -14.40 -8.15
CA SER A 393 13.18 -15.54 -8.69
C SER A 393 12.96 -15.74 -10.18
N LEU A 394 14.03 -16.11 -10.88
CA LEU A 394 14.01 -16.60 -12.26
C LEU A 394 14.12 -18.13 -12.27
N SER A 395 13.15 -18.80 -12.87
CA SER A 395 13.12 -20.25 -13.00
C SER A 395 13.31 -20.69 -14.45
N ILE A 396 14.36 -21.47 -14.72
CA ILE A 396 14.69 -22.00 -16.06
C ILE A 396 14.33 -23.48 -16.10
N ARG A 397 13.35 -23.85 -16.94
CA ARG A 397 12.95 -25.24 -17.15
C ARG A 397 13.73 -25.87 -18.31
N ILE A 398 14.41 -26.97 -18.03
CA ILE A 398 15.15 -27.77 -19.00
C ILE A 398 14.28 -28.95 -19.41
N THR A 399 14.09 -29.16 -20.71
CA THR A 399 13.34 -30.32 -21.24
C THR A 399 14.28 -31.25 -22.01
N GLY A 400 14.32 -32.51 -21.61
CA GLY A 400 15.13 -33.56 -22.22
C GLY A 400 14.71 -33.85 -23.66
N ALA A 401 15.71 -34.14 -24.49
CA ALA A 401 15.52 -34.64 -25.84
C ALA A 401 15.52 -36.17 -25.83
N ASN A 402 15.40 -36.79 -27.00
CA ASN A 402 15.68 -38.22 -27.15
C ASN A 402 16.97 -38.32 -27.94
N ASP A 403 17.98 -38.94 -27.36
CA ASP A 403 19.22 -39.26 -28.01
C ASP A 403 19.13 -40.59 -28.77
N GLY A 404 20.00 -40.73 -29.77
CA GLY A 404 20.01 -41.94 -30.58
C GLY A 404 20.77 -43.08 -29.89
N ALA A 405 20.09 -44.19 -29.58
CA ALA A 405 20.74 -45.42 -29.18
C ALA A 405 21.80 -45.89 -30.20
N THR A 406 22.97 -46.28 -29.70
CA THR A 406 24.03 -46.87 -30.52
C THR A 406 24.10 -48.39 -30.29
N ILE A 407 24.07 -49.17 -31.36
CA ILE A 407 24.21 -50.64 -31.33
C ILE A 407 25.57 -51.02 -31.90
N THR A 408 26.33 -51.82 -31.15
CA THR A 408 27.65 -52.33 -31.55
C THR A 408 27.71 -53.85 -31.46
N ALA A 409 28.46 -54.48 -32.36
CA ALA A 409 28.72 -55.92 -32.34
C ALA A 409 29.97 -56.23 -31.50
N SER A 410 29.99 -57.40 -30.85
CA SER A 410 31.19 -57.86 -30.14
C SER A 410 32.36 -58.07 -31.09
N ALA A 411 33.59 -57.86 -30.62
CA ALA A 411 34.79 -57.96 -31.45
C ALA A 411 35.10 -59.40 -31.95
N SER A 412 34.49 -60.42 -31.35
CA SER A 412 34.75 -61.84 -31.65
C SER A 412 33.45 -62.62 -31.82
N GLU A 413 32.62 -62.19 -32.78
CA GLU A 413 31.46 -62.98 -33.19
C GLU A 413 31.86 -64.04 -34.21
N ASP A 414 31.20 -65.18 -34.14
CA ASP A 414 31.22 -66.20 -35.18
C ASP A 414 30.14 -65.86 -36.21
N LYS A 415 30.56 -65.58 -37.45
CA LYS A 415 29.71 -64.98 -38.50
C LYS A 415 29.55 -65.88 -39.72
N ALA A 416 30.05 -67.11 -39.67
CA ALA A 416 30.08 -68.00 -40.82
C ALA A 416 29.41 -69.32 -40.49
N VAL A 417 28.69 -69.87 -41.47
CA VAL A 417 28.18 -71.24 -41.44
C VAL A 417 28.62 -71.96 -42.69
N THR A 418 28.84 -73.26 -42.57
CA THR A 418 29.21 -74.17 -43.66
C THR A 418 28.31 -75.40 -43.58
N GLU A 419 27.58 -75.69 -44.66
CA GLU A 419 26.75 -76.90 -44.73
C GLU A 419 27.60 -78.18 -44.72
N ALA A 420 26.99 -79.31 -44.34
CA ALA A 420 27.67 -80.61 -44.44
C ALA A 420 27.90 -80.99 -45.91
N GLY A 421 29.07 -81.57 -46.21
CA GLY A 421 29.53 -81.83 -47.57
C GLY A 421 29.93 -83.29 -47.82
N GLY A 422 30.51 -83.55 -49.00
CA GLY A 422 30.99 -84.88 -49.39
C GLY A 422 29.88 -85.83 -49.87
N ALA A 423 30.28 -87.06 -50.26
CA ALA A 423 29.33 -88.07 -50.75
C ALA A 423 28.40 -88.53 -49.62
N GLY A 424 27.14 -88.11 -49.66
CA GLY A 424 26.15 -88.42 -48.64
C GLY A 424 26.26 -87.60 -47.34
N ASN A 425 26.77 -86.36 -47.41
CA ASN A 425 26.92 -85.44 -46.26
C ASN A 425 27.85 -85.99 -45.15
N ALA A 426 28.90 -86.71 -45.55
CA ALA A 426 29.83 -87.36 -44.63
C ALA A 426 30.87 -86.41 -44.02
N ASP A 427 31.12 -85.24 -44.64
CA ASP A 427 32.04 -84.23 -44.13
C ASP A 427 31.25 -83.26 -43.23
N PRO A 428 31.52 -83.21 -41.91
CA PRO A 428 30.82 -82.30 -41.01
C PRO A 428 31.17 -80.85 -41.33
N GLY A 429 30.17 -80.05 -41.66
CA GLY A 429 30.28 -78.60 -41.76
C GLY A 429 30.19 -77.91 -40.39
N ASP A 430 30.01 -76.59 -40.40
CA ASP A 430 29.69 -75.77 -39.23
C ASP A 430 28.30 -75.16 -39.41
N ALA A 431 27.28 -75.83 -38.88
CA ALA A 431 25.90 -75.44 -39.14
C ALA A 431 25.43 -74.23 -38.31
N SER A 432 26.29 -73.65 -37.46
CA SER A 432 25.89 -72.60 -36.52
C SER A 432 26.84 -71.41 -36.52
N ALA A 433 26.28 -70.22 -36.41
CA ALA A 433 27.01 -68.99 -36.14
C ALA A 433 26.38 -68.30 -34.92
N SER A 434 27.15 -67.52 -34.15
CA SER A 434 26.61 -66.83 -32.98
C SER A 434 27.43 -65.61 -32.56
N GLY A 435 26.78 -64.70 -31.86
CA GLY A 435 27.41 -63.47 -31.39
C GLY A 435 26.59 -62.73 -30.35
N LYS A 436 27.02 -61.50 -30.06
CA LYS A 436 26.37 -60.64 -29.07
C LYS A 436 26.45 -59.18 -29.51
N LEU A 437 25.30 -58.55 -29.62
CA LEU A 437 25.13 -57.11 -29.79
C LEU A 437 25.06 -56.42 -28.43
N THR A 438 25.59 -55.21 -28.34
CA THR A 438 25.48 -54.32 -27.18
C THR A 438 24.83 -53.02 -27.62
N VAL A 439 23.80 -52.59 -26.88
CA VAL A 439 23.16 -51.28 -27.05
C VAL A 439 23.65 -50.35 -25.94
N THR A 440 23.97 -49.12 -26.31
CA THR A 440 24.26 -48.03 -25.38
C THR A 440 23.36 -46.87 -25.73
N ASP A 441 22.80 -46.25 -24.70
CA ASP A 441 22.03 -45.03 -24.81
C ASP A 441 22.44 -44.12 -23.65
N VAL A 442 22.50 -42.82 -23.91
CA VAL A 442 22.81 -41.81 -22.89
C VAL A 442 21.56 -41.49 -22.07
N ASP A 443 20.37 -41.64 -22.66
CA ASP A 443 19.09 -41.51 -21.99
C ASP A 443 18.88 -42.59 -20.91
N THR A 444 18.44 -42.14 -19.72
CA THR A 444 18.34 -43.03 -18.55
C THR A 444 17.40 -44.21 -18.84
N GLY A 445 17.97 -45.41 -18.97
CA GLY A 445 17.18 -46.65 -19.12
C GLY A 445 16.64 -46.91 -20.52
N GLU A 446 17.13 -46.19 -21.54
CA GLU A 446 16.72 -46.38 -22.94
C GLU A 446 17.70 -47.25 -23.74
N ALA A 447 18.77 -47.74 -23.10
CA ALA A 447 19.70 -48.73 -23.66
C ALA A 447 19.03 -50.12 -23.79
N LEU A 448 18.08 -50.25 -24.71
CA LEU A 448 17.21 -51.40 -24.90
C LEU A 448 17.12 -51.76 -26.39
N PHE A 449 17.04 -53.05 -26.69
CA PHE A 449 16.68 -53.49 -28.03
C PHE A 449 15.15 -53.49 -28.19
N ALA A 450 14.68 -53.01 -29.33
CA ALA A 450 13.29 -53.19 -29.73
C ALA A 450 12.96 -54.69 -29.86
N ALA A 451 11.70 -55.05 -29.62
CA ALA A 451 11.22 -56.40 -29.85
C ALA A 451 11.28 -56.74 -31.34
N VAL A 452 11.89 -57.88 -31.67
CA VAL A 452 11.99 -58.36 -33.06
C VAL A 452 10.98 -59.50 -33.27
N PRO A 453 10.00 -59.37 -34.18
CA PRO A 453 9.02 -60.42 -34.42
C PRO A 453 9.69 -61.69 -34.95
N PRO A 454 9.39 -62.89 -34.41
CA PRO A 454 10.06 -64.14 -34.82
C PRO A 454 9.98 -64.43 -36.32
N GLU A 455 8.87 -64.06 -36.96
CA GLU A 455 8.66 -64.22 -38.41
C GLU A 455 9.65 -63.39 -39.25
N SER A 456 10.18 -62.29 -38.72
CA SER A 456 11.19 -61.47 -39.40
C SER A 456 12.59 -62.07 -39.35
N LEU A 457 12.79 -63.12 -38.54
CA LEU A 457 14.07 -63.79 -38.33
C LEU A 457 14.17 -65.15 -39.05
N ALA A 458 13.12 -65.54 -39.78
CA ALA A 458 13.12 -66.75 -40.61
C ALA A 458 13.86 -66.49 -41.93
N GLY A 459 15.04 -67.09 -42.10
CA GLY A 459 15.79 -67.04 -43.35
C GLY A 459 15.35 -68.11 -44.34
N HIS A 460 15.76 -67.96 -45.61
CA HIS A 460 15.47 -68.95 -46.65
C HIS A 460 16.25 -70.26 -46.46
N TYR A 461 17.46 -70.16 -45.89
CA TYR A 461 18.43 -71.26 -45.74
C TYR A 461 18.73 -71.62 -44.28
N GLY A 462 17.97 -71.07 -43.33
CA GLY A 462 18.28 -71.22 -41.91
C GLY A 462 17.47 -70.28 -41.04
N THR A 463 17.56 -70.45 -39.73
CA THR A 463 16.82 -69.67 -38.73
C THR A 463 17.77 -68.76 -37.96
N PHE A 464 17.45 -67.46 -37.89
CA PHE A 464 18.11 -66.53 -36.99
C PHE A 464 17.33 -66.46 -35.66
N SER A 465 18.02 -66.43 -34.53
CA SER A 465 17.42 -66.19 -33.23
C SER A 465 18.09 -64.99 -32.58
N PHE A 466 17.30 -64.11 -31.98
CA PHE A 466 17.79 -62.94 -31.26
C PHE A 466 17.10 -62.81 -29.92
N ASN A 467 17.88 -62.65 -28.86
CA ASN A 467 17.39 -62.39 -27.52
C ASN A 467 17.57 -60.91 -27.20
N SER A 468 16.51 -60.11 -27.37
CA SER A 468 16.51 -58.66 -27.12
C SER A 468 16.84 -58.26 -25.68
N ASN A 469 16.74 -59.17 -24.71
CA ASN A 469 17.12 -58.89 -23.32
C ASN A 469 18.62 -59.04 -23.06
N THR A 470 19.32 -59.82 -23.89
CA THR A 470 20.75 -60.13 -23.68
C THR A 470 21.64 -59.66 -24.83
N GLY A 471 21.05 -59.31 -25.97
CA GLY A 471 21.75 -59.01 -27.22
C GLY A 471 22.37 -60.24 -27.90
N ALA A 472 22.21 -61.43 -27.33
CA ALA A 472 22.75 -62.67 -27.91
C ALA A 472 21.97 -63.06 -29.17
N TRP A 473 22.68 -63.46 -30.21
CA TRP A 473 22.09 -63.98 -31.43
C TRP A 473 22.74 -65.29 -31.87
N SER A 474 21.96 -66.11 -32.58
CA SER A 474 22.48 -67.28 -33.27
C SER A 474 21.85 -67.42 -34.65
N TYR A 475 22.56 -68.09 -35.55
CA TYR A 475 22.06 -68.52 -36.84
C TYR A 475 22.31 -70.01 -37.00
N THR A 476 21.36 -70.74 -37.58
CA THR A 476 21.51 -72.18 -37.85
C THR A 476 20.97 -72.49 -39.23
N LEU A 477 21.73 -73.25 -40.03
CA LEU A 477 21.34 -73.72 -41.37
C LEU A 477 20.13 -74.67 -41.33
#